data_AF-A0A953M4M9-F1
#
_entry.id   AF-A0A953M4M9-F1
#
_cell.length_a   1.000
_cell.length_b   1.000
_cell.length_c   1.000
_cell.angle_alpha   90.00
_cell.angle_beta   90.00
_cell.angle_gamma   90.00
#
_symmetry.space_group_name_H-M   'P 1'
#
loop_
_entity.id
_entity.type
_entity.pdbx_description
1 polymer ?
#
loop_
_entity_poly.entity_id
_entity_poly.type
_entity_poly.pdbx_seq_one_letter_code
_entity_poly.pdbx_strand_id
1 'polypeptide(L)' 'MMAAPKFSGINAIARGFVDAILRAADPARAVRDAWAPALDSADRVVLLATGKASAPMTEAALDRVAPRVVSGVV' A
#
# COMPACT_ATOMS: atom_id res chain seq x y z
N MET A 1 41.06 -13.42 19.48
CA MET A 1 39.60 -13.60 19.67
C MET A 1 38.93 -12.25 19.40
N MET A 2 38.35 -12.04 18.21
CA MET A 2 37.69 -10.76 17.88
C MET A 2 36.32 -10.71 18.55
N ALA A 3 36.07 -9.70 19.36
CA ALA A 3 34.76 -9.46 19.97
C ALA A 3 33.72 -9.20 18.86
N ALA A 4 32.62 -9.96 18.87
CA ALA A 4 31.48 -9.69 18.01
C ALA A 4 31.01 -8.23 18.22
N PRO A 5 30.73 -7.47 17.15
CA PRO A 5 30.45 -6.05 17.29
C PRO A 5 29.14 -5.86 18.06
N LYS A 6 29.21 -5.14 19.19
CA LYS A 6 28.13 -4.85 20.15
C LYS A 6 26.87 -4.18 19.56
N PHE A 7 26.85 -3.91 18.26
CA PHE A 7 25.80 -3.17 17.56
C PHE A 7 24.99 -4.00 16.55
N SER A 8 25.33 -5.28 16.33
CA SER A 8 24.63 -6.11 15.34
C SER A 8 23.14 -6.28 15.66
N GLY A 9 22.80 -6.48 16.94
CA GLY A 9 21.41 -6.60 17.40
C GLY A 9 20.59 -5.31 17.26
N ILE A 10 21.19 -4.16 17.62
CA ILE A 10 20.52 -2.85 17.50
C ILE A 10 20.27 -2.52 16.03
N ASN A 11 21.24 -2.78 15.15
CA ASN A 11 21.09 -2.57 13.72
C ASN A 11 19.99 -3.45 13.11
N ALA A 12 19.86 -4.71 13.55
CA ALA A 12 18.80 -5.61 13.10
C ALA A 12 17.42 -5.09 13.53
N ILE A 13 17.28 -4.64 14.77
CA ILE A 13 16.04 -4.06 15.29
C ILE A 13 15.67 -2.79 14.52
N ALA A 14 16.63 -1.87 14.33
CA ALA A 14 16.41 -0.64 13.59
C ALA A 14 15.96 -0.89 12.15
N ARG A 15 16.60 -1.83 11.44
CA ARG A 15 16.17 -2.26 10.09
C ARG A 15 14.74 -2.82 10.12
N GLY A 16 14.42 -3.65 11.11
CA GLY A 16 13.08 -4.19 11.28
C GLY A 16 12.00 -3.11 11.44
N PHE A 17 12.28 -2.06 12.21
CA PHE A 17 11.37 -0.91 12.35
C PHE A 17 11.21 -0.13 11.03
N VAL A 18 12.31 0.16 10.34
CA VAL A 18 12.26 0.86 9.06
C VAL A 18 11.45 0.07 8.03
N ASP A 19 11.72 -1.23 7.90
CA ASP A 19 10.98 -2.10 6.98
C ASP A 19 9.49 -2.17 7.32
N ALA A 20 9.13 -2.23 8.61
CA ALA A 20 7.75 -2.22 9.04
C ALA A 20 7.04 -0.90 8.68
N ILE A 21 7.71 0.24 8.87
CA ILE A 21 7.19 1.56 8.51
C ILE A 21 7.01 1.68 6.99
N LEU A 22 8.01 1.27 6.21
CA LEU A 22 7.93 1.31 4.75
C LEU A 22 6.80 0.41 4.22
N ARG A 23 6.61 -0.78 4.80
CA ARG A 23 5.49 -1.66 4.47
C ARG A 23 4.13 -1.11 4.90
N ALA A 24 4.07 -0.27 5.93
CA ALA A 24 2.85 0.42 6.33
C ALA A 24 2.51 1.57 5.38
N ALA A 25 3.54 2.18 4.77
CA ALA A 25 3.40 3.24 3.76
C ALA A 25 3.24 2.70 2.33
N ASP A 26 3.13 1.38 2.15
CA ASP A 26 2.88 0.77 0.85
C ASP A 26 1.56 1.29 0.24
N PRO A 27 1.57 1.84 -0.99
CA PRO A 27 0.37 2.46 -1.54
C PRO A 27 -0.81 1.49 -1.73
N ALA A 28 -0.55 0.25 -2.12
CA ALA A 28 -1.59 -0.76 -2.30
C ALA A 28 -2.24 -1.13 -0.95
N ARG A 29 -1.41 -1.31 0.07
CA ARG A 29 -1.87 -1.52 1.44
C ARG A 29 -2.69 -0.34 1.96
N ALA A 30 -2.23 0.90 1.75
CA ALA A 30 -2.94 2.09 2.20
C ALA A 30 -4.36 2.17 1.62
N VAL A 31 -4.55 1.81 0.35
CA VAL A 31 -5.88 1.71 -0.27
C VAL A 31 -6.76 0.66 0.41
N ARG A 32 -6.21 -0.51 0.73
CA ARG A 32 -6.95 -1.59 1.39
C ARG A 32 -7.33 -1.25 2.83
N ASP A 33 -6.39 -0.68 3.57
CA ASP A 33 -6.56 -0.34 4.99
C ASP A 33 -7.53 0.84 5.18
N ALA A 34 -7.55 1.80 4.23
CA ALA A 34 -8.42 2.97 4.26
C ALA A 34 -9.67 2.84 3.38
N TRP A 35 -10.00 1.64 2.91
CA TRP A 35 -11.10 1.43 1.96
C TRP A 35 -12.44 1.87 2.55
N ALA A 36 -13.21 2.66 1.80
CA ALA A 36 -14.55 3.07 2.18
C ALA A 36 -15.56 1.95 1.86
N PRO A 37 -16.22 1.30 2.85
CA PRO A 37 -17.13 0.18 2.59
C PRO A 37 -18.33 0.54 1.70
N ALA A 38 -18.74 1.81 1.69
CA ALA A 38 -19.80 2.31 0.82
C ALA A 38 -19.50 2.14 -0.68
N LEU A 39 -18.22 2.00 -1.06
CA LEU A 39 -17.82 1.72 -2.45
C LEU A 39 -18.11 0.27 -2.86
N ASP A 40 -18.30 -0.66 -1.92
CA ASP A 40 -18.59 -2.06 -2.24
C ASP A 40 -20.00 -2.26 -2.81
N SER A 41 -20.93 -1.35 -2.50
CA SER A 41 -22.30 -1.34 -3.02
C SER A 41 -22.52 -0.35 -4.17
N ALA A 42 -21.48 0.35 -4.63
CA ALA A 42 -21.62 1.24 -5.77
C ALA A 42 -21.96 0.45 -7.04
N ASP A 43 -22.97 0.86 -7.79
CA ASP A 43 -23.35 0.20 -9.06
C ASP A 43 -22.36 0.50 -10.20
N ARG A 44 -21.79 1.71 -10.17
CA ARG A 44 -20.83 2.22 -11.16
C ARG A 44 -19.72 2.98 -10.45
N VAL A 45 -18.50 2.78 -10.92
CA VAL A 45 -17.30 3.42 -10.39
C VAL A 45 -16.57 4.13 -11.52
N VAL A 46 -16.17 5.38 -11.27
CA VAL A 46 -15.23 6.10 -12.12
C VAL A 46 -13.94 6.22 -11.32
N LEU A 47 -12.83 5.73 -11.90
CA LEU A 47 -11.54 5.69 -11.22
C LEU A 47 -10.66 6.83 -11.73
N LEU A 48 -10.29 7.75 -10.84
CA LEU A 48 -9.36 8.83 -11.11
C LEU A 48 -8.16 8.65 -10.19
N ALA A 49 -6.99 8.33 -10.76
CA ALA A 49 -5.76 8.19 -10.01
C ALA A 49 -4.71 9.16 -10.57
N THR A 50 -3.90 9.73 -9.68
CA THR A 50 -2.85 10.69 -10.03
C THR A 50 -1.73 10.65 -9.01
N GLY A 51 -0.50 10.93 -9.45
CA GLY A 51 0.71 10.91 -8.65
C GLY A 51 1.57 9.67 -8.87
N LYS A 52 2.77 9.65 -8.27
CA LYS A 52 3.80 8.63 -8.53
C LYS A 52 3.38 7.20 -8.16
N ALA A 53 2.39 7.07 -7.29
CA ALA A 53 1.85 5.79 -6.83
C ALA A 53 0.48 5.48 -7.43
N SER A 54 0.03 6.22 -8.46
CA SER A 54 -1.31 6.04 -9.04
C SER A 54 -1.53 4.61 -9.56
N ALA A 55 -0.53 4.02 -10.22
CA ALA A 55 -0.59 2.65 -10.71
C ALA A 55 -0.80 1.60 -9.59
N PRO A 56 0.07 1.45 -8.58
CA PRO A 56 -0.13 0.43 -7.54
C PRO A 56 -1.38 0.68 -6.67
N MET A 57 -1.77 1.95 -6.47
CA MET A 57 -3.04 2.27 -5.77
C MET A 57 -4.26 1.86 -6.61
N THR A 58 -4.20 2.08 -7.92
CA THR A 58 -5.27 1.68 -8.85
C THR A 58 -5.43 0.18 -8.87
N GLU A 59 -4.34 -0.58 -9.01
CA GLU A 59 -4.36 -2.03 -8.99
C GLU A 59 -5.04 -2.56 -7.72
N ALA A 60 -4.67 -2.03 -6.55
CA ALA A 60 -5.29 -2.42 -5.28
C ALA A 60 -6.78 -2.04 -5.17
N ALA A 61 -7.20 -0.93 -5.78
CA ALA A 61 -8.61 -0.57 -5.83
C ALA A 61 -9.40 -1.50 -6.76
N LEU A 62 -8.83 -1.83 -7.92
CA LEU A 62 -9.45 -2.69 -8.93
C LEU A 62 -9.76 -4.10 -8.38
N ASP A 63 -8.97 -4.62 -7.45
CA ASP A 63 -9.25 -5.88 -6.72
C ASP A 63 -10.69 -5.94 -6.17
N ARG A 64 -11.31 -4.79 -5.83
CA ARG A 64 -12.66 -4.71 -5.27
C ARG A 64 -13.71 -4.21 -6.24
N VAL A 65 -13.35 -3.32 -7.17
CA VAL A 65 -14.33 -2.59 -8.00
C VAL A 65 -14.25 -2.88 -9.49
N ALA A 66 -13.30 -3.69 -9.97
CA ALA A 66 -13.04 -3.88 -11.40
C ALA A 66 -14.30 -4.15 -12.27
N PRO A 67 -15.24 -5.03 -11.89
CA PRO A 67 -16.44 -5.28 -12.71
C PRO A 67 -17.37 -4.06 -12.87
N ARG A 68 -17.18 -3.04 -12.03
CA ARG A 68 -18.05 -1.87 -11.89
C ARG A 68 -17.39 -0.59 -12.39
N VAL A 69 -16.11 -0.65 -12.78
CA VAL A 69 -15.41 0.52 -13.36
C VAL A 69 -15.93 0.75 -14.77
N VAL A 70 -16.59 1.89 -14.98
CA VAL A 70 -17.17 2.27 -16.28
C VAL A 70 -16.27 3.21 -17.08
N SER A 71 -15.31 3.86 -16.41
CA SER A 71 -14.31 4.74 -17.00
C SER A 71 -13.18 4.99 -15.99
N GLY A 72 -11.98 5.30 -16.47
CA GLY A 72 -10.91 5.76 -15.59
C GLY A 72 -9.70 6.34 -16.30
N VAL A 73 -8.90 7.09 -15.53
CA VAL A 73 -7.59 7.64 -15.91
C VAL A 73 -6.64 7.49 -14.72
N VAL A 74 -5.37 7.19 -15.00
CA VAL A 74 -4.31 6.88 -14.02
C VAL A 74 -3.07 7.71 -14.28
#